data_AF-A0A0K2TWU8-F1
#
_entry.id   AF-A0A0K2TWU8-F1
#
_cell.length_a   1.000
_cell.length_b   1.000
_cell.length_c   1.000
_cell.angle_alpha   90.00
_cell.angle_beta   90.00
_cell.angle_gamma   90.00
#
_symmetry.space_group_name_H-M   'P 1'
#
loop_
_entity.id
_entity.type
_entity.pdbx_description
1 polymer ?
#
loop_
_entity_poly.entity_id
_entity_poly.type
_entity_poly.pdbx_seq_one_letter_code
_entity_poly.pdbx_strand_id
1 'polypeptide(L)'
;SMLNKEPDLSVICLHSRLVECTDSFFKSPPSGTRKVILSTNIAEASITINDVSYVIDSGKIKDFSHEKNQWISKKSAIHRRGRAGHARPGMVFCTYTSQMYESLNENLTPEITRRSLVEISLQCKLLAPSNTSIVEFLAKCPEPPPVSSTRFAVHALREMEALNPSNEDVTELGSHLLDLPIDPHLGKMLLYAITLKCLDPVLTLVCCVSLPEPFSLVLNTNIVDQKVKKIRSEYAEGTFSDHMIRLRIFQAWQKATEEGNEEEFCKENNISSSVMNTITGLRSQLLGHLRASGFVRPRGTGDIKSLNQYSDNWAVVKGALLAGYYPNLARYDKKALRLKTAKEKKVNIHPSCVLSQSVKLKLSTSSEITKSAMSSLSTEWLMFDDMDHLCHVPMVKCVTPISPITVLLFAGPNRLSSENISDSNMFLDYSSDSDSEDGSHLDPSYSSILKLDDWTAFHSHGPLINLALNLRQKLSAIFLRRLQYPKKTMSQSDDFVIKICVEVLAREDAVLNLVHPPDIGQRPRAIDAFRKSFIGCNNSDVVEENSSEDSQATCAQAIEISLYRGVWQFGNQTEKKLLKAVKQGFNPV
;
A
#
# COMPACT_ATOMS: atom_id res chain seq x y z
N SER A 1 40.05 14.67 49.80
CA SER A 1 39.40 13.77 48.85
C SER A 1 38.57 14.57 47.87
N MET A 2 39.09 14.85 46.66
CA MET A 2 38.19 15.19 45.56
C MET A 2 37.46 13.91 45.17
N LEU A 3 36.26 13.73 45.73
CA LEU A 3 35.32 12.76 45.19
C LEU A 3 35.10 13.14 43.73
N ASN A 4 35.53 12.27 42.81
CA ASN A 4 35.17 12.35 41.40
C ASN A 4 33.64 12.29 41.33
N LYS A 5 32.99 13.46 41.31
CA LYS A 5 31.61 13.55 40.84
C LYS A 5 31.66 13.10 39.39
N GLU A 6 31.12 11.93 39.12
CA GLU A 6 30.90 11.47 37.75
C GLU A 6 30.08 12.55 37.03
N PRO A 7 30.46 12.95 35.80
CA PRO A 7 29.74 13.98 35.09
C PRO A 7 28.33 13.47 34.76
N ASP A 8 27.32 14.32 34.96
CA ASP A 8 25.94 13.99 34.60
C ASP A 8 25.85 13.61 33.11
N LEU A 9 25.04 12.61 32.76
CA LEU A 9 24.95 12.12 31.38
C LEU A 9 23.78 12.76 30.64
N SER A 10 24.07 13.48 29.55
CA SER A 10 23.07 13.90 28.57
C SER A 10 23.02 12.88 27.44
N VAL A 11 22.10 11.92 27.55
CA VAL A 11 21.90 10.86 26.56
C VAL A 11 20.96 11.34 25.45
N ILE A 12 21.43 11.29 24.21
CA ILE A 12 20.68 11.66 23.01
C ILE A 12 20.60 10.44 22.09
N CYS A 13 19.41 10.10 21.62
CA CYS A 13 19.21 9.00 20.67
C CYS A 13 19.00 9.54 19.26
N LEU A 14 19.72 8.96 18.29
CA LEU A 14 19.78 9.43 16.91
C LEU A 14 19.41 8.29 15.94
N HIS A 15 18.23 8.41 15.33
CA HIS A 15 17.68 7.44 14.39
C HIS A 15 16.85 8.19 13.35
N SER A 16 16.82 7.72 12.11
CA SER A 16 16.00 8.27 11.00
C SER A 16 14.47 8.28 11.22
N ARG A 17 14.00 7.86 12.40
CA ARG A 17 12.58 7.76 12.79
C ARG A 17 12.30 8.35 14.18
N LEU A 18 13.31 8.98 14.80
CA LEU A 18 13.12 9.75 16.03
C LEU A 18 12.80 11.20 15.64
N VAL A 19 11.77 11.75 16.26
CA VAL A 19 11.32 13.14 16.04
C VAL A 19 12.10 14.13 16.91
N GLU A 20 12.64 13.65 18.03
CA GLU A 20 13.24 14.49 19.05
C GLU A 20 14.62 15.02 18.66
N CYS A 21 14.75 16.34 18.70
CA CYS A 21 16.00 17.08 18.86
C CYS A 21 17.03 17.02 17.71
N THR A 22 16.77 17.75 16.61
CA THR A 22 17.81 18.13 15.64
C THR A 22 18.88 19.06 16.23
N ASP A 23 18.48 19.98 17.11
CA ASP A 23 19.35 21.08 17.51
C ASP A 23 20.23 20.78 18.73
N SER A 24 19.79 19.89 19.63
CA SER A 24 20.51 19.63 20.88
C SER A 24 21.78 18.81 20.68
N PHE A 25 21.85 17.96 19.64
CA PHE A 25 23.06 17.19 19.36
C PHE A 25 24.20 18.06 18.78
N PHE A 26 23.89 19.17 18.09
CA PHE A 26 24.89 20.15 17.64
C PHE A 26 25.37 21.08 18.77
N LYS A 27 24.52 21.38 19.76
CA LYS A 27 24.87 22.24 20.91
C LYS A 27 25.84 21.51 21.85
N SER A 28 26.88 22.19 22.35
CA SER A 28 27.76 21.63 23.37
C SER A 28 26.99 21.35 24.67
N PRO A 29 27.33 20.29 25.43
CA PRO A 29 26.66 20.01 26.70
C PRO A 29 26.97 21.09 27.76
N PRO A 30 26.10 21.27 28.77
CA PRO A 30 26.38 22.14 29.92
C PRO A 30 27.67 21.75 30.67
N SER A 31 28.25 22.70 31.39
CA SER A 31 29.43 22.45 32.23
C SER A 31 29.12 21.40 33.31
N GLY A 32 30.01 20.41 33.46
CA GLY A 32 29.79 19.25 34.34
C GLY A 32 29.02 18.09 33.71
N THR A 33 28.45 18.26 32.51
CA THR A 33 27.66 17.23 31.81
C THR A 33 28.46 16.60 30.66
N ARG A 34 28.34 15.29 30.47
CA ARG A 34 28.88 14.55 29.31
C ARG A 34 27.76 14.20 28.34
N LYS A 35 27.86 14.67 27.09
CA LYS A 35 26.99 14.23 25.99
C LYS A 35 27.32 12.79 25.62
N VAL A 36 26.29 11.95 25.48
CA VAL A 36 26.37 10.57 24.98
C VAL A 36 25.37 10.42 23.85
N ILE A 37 25.82 10.00 22.66
CA ILE A 37 24.96 9.89 21.47
C ILE A 37 24.83 8.42 21.08
N LEU A 38 23.60 7.89 21.14
CA LEU A 38 23.24 6.54 20.73
C LEU A 38 22.70 6.59 19.30
N SER A 39 23.50 6.20 18.32
CA SER A 39 23.20 6.39 16.89
C SER A 39 23.17 5.09 16.09
N THR A 40 22.36 5.06 15.03
CA THR A 40 22.54 4.12 13.90
C THR A 40 23.68 4.59 12.98
N ASN A 41 23.82 3.98 11.80
CA ASN A 41 24.74 4.42 10.74
C ASN A 41 24.46 5.84 10.19
N ILE A 42 23.41 6.54 10.62
CA ILE A 42 23.15 7.93 10.25
C ILE A 42 24.30 8.89 10.66
N ALA A 43 24.97 8.65 11.79
CA ALA A 43 26.17 9.38 12.20
C ALA A 43 27.46 8.92 11.48
N GLU A 44 27.42 7.84 10.69
CA GLU A 44 28.58 7.40 9.90
C GLU A 44 28.82 8.39 8.75
N ALA A 45 27.77 8.75 8.01
CA ALA A 45 27.87 9.60 6.82
C ALA A 45 27.05 10.90 6.90
N SER A 46 25.76 10.81 7.24
CA SER A 46 24.77 11.88 7.00
C SER A 46 24.86 13.10 7.92
N ILE A 47 25.51 12.96 9.08
CA ILE A 47 25.56 14.02 10.11
C ILE A 47 26.99 14.16 10.61
N THR A 48 27.49 15.39 10.68
CA THR A 48 28.81 15.73 11.26
C THR A 48 28.63 16.37 12.61
N ILE A 49 29.10 15.68 13.66
CA ILE A 49 28.99 16.11 15.06
C ILE A 49 30.40 16.47 15.55
N ASN A 50 30.64 17.76 15.78
CA ASN A 50 32.01 18.29 15.92
C ASN A 50 32.66 18.01 17.30
N ASP A 51 31.88 17.75 18.35
CA ASP A 51 32.38 17.57 19.72
C ASP A 51 32.62 16.09 20.14
N VAL A 52 32.51 15.15 19.20
CA VAL A 52 32.79 13.73 19.45
C VAL A 52 34.29 13.49 19.60
N SER A 53 34.67 12.77 20.65
CA SER A 53 36.08 12.40 20.94
C SER A 53 36.23 10.92 21.35
N TYR A 54 35.11 10.24 21.55
CA TYR A 54 35.04 8.83 21.90
C TYR A 54 33.94 8.21 21.04
N VAL A 55 34.29 7.17 20.28
CA VAL A 55 33.33 6.37 19.51
C VAL A 55 33.32 4.96 20.09
N ILE A 56 32.13 4.43 20.38
CA ILE A 56 31.94 3.03 20.74
C ILE A 56 31.31 2.36 19.52
N ASP A 57 32.09 1.56 18.79
CA ASP A 57 31.64 0.88 17.58
C ASP A 57 31.18 -0.54 17.91
N SER A 58 29.87 -0.77 17.76
CA SER A 58 29.24 -2.08 17.95
C SER A 58 29.64 -3.11 16.89
N GLY A 59 30.27 -2.68 15.79
CA GLY A 59 30.56 -3.53 14.63
C GLY A 59 29.32 -3.90 13.81
N LYS A 60 28.14 -3.35 14.13
CA LYS A 60 26.86 -3.74 13.52
C LYS A 60 26.20 -2.61 12.72
N ILE A 61 25.37 -3.02 11.77
CA ILE A 61 24.43 -2.20 10.99
C ILE A 61 23.14 -3.02 10.77
N LYS A 62 21.97 -2.36 10.81
CA LYS A 62 20.70 -3.01 10.43
C LYS A 62 20.55 -2.90 8.92
N ASP A 63 20.48 -4.04 8.23
CA ASP A 63 20.12 -4.06 6.80
C ASP A 63 18.60 -3.89 6.69
N PHE A 64 18.15 -2.78 6.08
CA PHE A 64 16.73 -2.50 5.89
C PHE A 64 16.05 -3.55 4.99
N SER A 65 16.78 -4.17 4.07
CA SER A 65 16.27 -5.17 3.10
C SER A 65 15.85 -6.48 3.76
N HIS A 66 16.36 -6.77 4.96
CA HIS A 66 16.14 -8.03 5.68
C HIS A 66 15.80 -7.83 7.16
N GLU A 67 15.68 -6.58 7.62
CA GLU A 67 15.60 -6.16 9.03
C GLU A 67 16.63 -6.79 10.00
N LYS A 68 17.70 -7.40 9.48
CA LYS A 68 18.71 -8.16 10.24
C LYS A 68 19.93 -7.30 10.58
N ASN A 69 20.49 -7.53 11.77
CA ASN A 69 21.77 -6.94 12.18
C ASN A 69 22.94 -7.67 11.51
N GLN A 70 23.52 -7.05 10.51
CA GLN A 70 24.72 -7.52 9.81
C GLN A 70 25.98 -6.92 10.44
N TRP A 71 27.14 -7.55 10.20
CA TRP A 71 28.43 -6.95 10.49
C TRP A 71 28.72 -5.81 9.50
N ILE A 72 29.45 -4.79 9.94
CA ILE A 72 29.89 -3.68 9.09
C ILE A 72 31.04 -4.08 8.16
N SER A 73 31.33 -3.23 7.19
CA SER A 73 32.55 -3.32 6.39
C SER A 73 33.76 -2.70 7.10
N LYS A 74 34.98 -3.06 6.68
CA LYS A 74 36.20 -2.38 7.15
C LYS A 74 36.18 -0.88 6.81
N LYS A 75 35.67 -0.48 5.64
CA LYS A 75 35.48 0.94 5.32
C LYS A 75 34.52 1.65 6.29
N SER A 76 33.41 1.02 6.67
CA SER A 76 32.49 1.57 7.68
C SER A 76 33.16 1.74 9.04
N ALA A 77 33.95 0.75 9.49
CA ALA A 77 34.75 0.88 10.71
C ALA A 77 35.75 2.05 10.63
N ILE A 78 36.39 2.26 9.46
CA ILE A 78 37.30 3.39 9.21
C ILE A 78 36.55 4.73 9.23
N HIS A 79 35.35 4.83 8.64
CA HIS A 79 34.51 6.03 8.69
C HIS A 79 34.07 6.35 10.13
N ARG A 80 33.58 5.35 10.87
CA ARG A 80 33.23 5.47 12.30
C ARG A 80 34.43 5.94 13.12
N ARG A 81 35.61 5.39 12.85
CA ARG A 81 36.87 5.83 13.49
C ARG A 81 37.19 7.29 13.20
N GLY A 82 36.95 7.76 11.97
CA GLY A 82 37.14 9.15 11.58
C GLY A 82 36.33 10.15 12.43
N ARG A 83 35.13 9.77 12.88
CA ARG A 83 34.26 10.64 13.71
C ARG A 83 34.84 11.00 15.08
N ALA A 84 35.79 10.21 15.61
CA ALA A 84 36.44 10.54 16.88
C ALA A 84 37.56 11.61 16.74
N GLY A 85 38.01 11.92 15.52
CA GLY A 85 39.25 12.67 15.28
C GLY A 85 39.09 14.09 14.73
N HIS A 86 37.87 14.64 14.64
CA HIS A 86 37.65 15.92 13.96
C HIS A 86 38.14 17.15 14.74
N ALA A 87 37.88 17.24 16.05
CA ALA A 87 38.20 18.44 16.86
C ALA A 87 39.45 18.30 17.74
N ARG A 88 39.84 17.06 18.10
CA ARG A 88 41.01 16.74 18.93
C ARG A 88 41.35 15.25 18.78
N PRO A 89 42.53 14.79 19.25
CA PRO A 89 42.81 13.36 19.36
C PRO A 89 41.72 12.65 20.15
N GLY A 90 41.17 11.58 19.58
CA GLY A 90 40.08 10.80 20.17
C GLY A 90 40.36 9.31 20.16
N MET A 91 39.50 8.55 20.84
CA MET A 91 39.61 7.09 20.98
C MET A 91 38.40 6.37 20.38
N VAL A 92 38.62 5.14 19.95
CA VAL A 92 37.58 4.29 19.37
C VAL A 92 37.63 2.92 20.04
N PHE A 93 36.50 2.52 20.60
CA PHE A 93 36.32 1.27 21.31
C PHE A 93 35.47 0.34 20.45
N CYS A 94 36.11 -0.64 19.83
CA CYS A 94 35.43 -1.64 19.01
C CYS A 94 34.96 -2.81 19.87
N THR A 95 33.69 -3.20 19.81
CA THR A 95 33.16 -4.35 20.57
C THR A 95 33.33 -5.68 19.83
N TYR A 96 34.40 -5.81 19.05
CA TYR A 96 34.73 -6.96 18.21
C TYR A 96 36.25 -7.18 18.21
N THR A 97 36.68 -8.44 18.07
CA THR A 97 38.12 -8.79 18.14
C THR A 97 38.86 -8.41 16.86
N SER A 98 40.19 -8.33 16.89
CA SER A 98 41.01 -8.13 15.70
C SER A 98 40.75 -9.20 14.62
N GLN A 99 40.57 -10.46 15.03
CA GLN A 99 40.23 -11.56 14.13
C GLN A 99 38.84 -11.38 13.48
N MET A 100 37.85 -10.84 14.22
CA MET A 100 36.57 -10.47 13.62
C MET A 100 36.74 -9.32 12.63
N TYR A 101 37.53 -8.30 12.96
CA TYR A 101 37.83 -7.18 12.05
C TYR A 101 38.50 -7.64 10.75
N GLU A 102 39.49 -8.55 10.84
CA GLU A 102 40.20 -9.11 9.70
C GLU A 102 39.28 -9.89 8.75
N SER A 103 38.27 -10.57 9.30
CA SER A 103 37.24 -11.33 8.56
C SER A 103 36.03 -10.50 8.10
N LEU A 104 36.00 -9.18 8.37
CA LEU A 104 35.00 -8.29 7.76
C LEU A 104 35.27 -8.10 6.27
N ASN A 105 34.20 -7.91 5.49
CA ASN A 105 34.31 -7.51 4.09
C ASN A 105 34.92 -6.09 4.00
N GLU A 106 35.72 -5.84 2.96
CA GLU A 106 36.30 -4.50 2.72
C GLU A 106 35.22 -3.41 2.50
N ASN A 107 34.20 -3.75 1.70
CA ASN A 107 33.06 -2.90 1.39
C ASN A 107 31.77 -3.52 1.94
N LEU A 108 30.72 -2.71 2.11
CA LEU A 108 29.36 -3.23 2.24
C LEU A 108 28.93 -3.77 0.88
N THR A 109 28.17 -4.87 0.88
CA THR A 109 27.52 -5.40 -0.33
C THR A 109 26.70 -4.29 -1.01
N PRO A 110 26.76 -4.12 -2.35
CA PRO A 110 25.98 -3.09 -3.03
C PRO A 110 24.48 -3.14 -2.73
N GLU A 111 23.78 -2.04 -2.97
CA GLU A 111 22.32 -2.01 -2.82
C GLU A 111 21.61 -2.72 -3.98
N ILE A 112 22.14 -2.58 -5.21
CA ILE A 112 21.61 -3.21 -6.43
C ILE A 112 21.59 -4.74 -6.36
N THR A 113 22.46 -5.35 -5.55
CA THR A 113 22.49 -6.82 -5.38
C THR A 113 21.55 -7.33 -4.27
N ARG A 114 20.91 -6.43 -3.50
CA ARG A 114 20.11 -6.76 -2.31
C ARG A 114 18.68 -6.20 -2.29
N ARG A 115 18.42 -5.08 -2.97
CA ARG A 115 17.08 -4.45 -3.04
C ARG A 115 16.24 -5.01 -4.20
N SER A 116 14.95 -4.70 -4.18
CA SER A 116 14.08 -4.96 -5.34
C SER A 116 14.59 -4.22 -6.57
N LEU A 117 14.60 -4.90 -7.72
CA LEU A 117 15.08 -4.36 -8.98
C LEU A 117 13.93 -3.87 -9.88
N VAL A 118 12.68 -3.88 -9.43
CA VAL A 118 11.50 -3.59 -10.28
C VAL A 118 11.54 -2.19 -10.89
N GLU A 119 11.79 -1.15 -10.09
CA GLU A 119 11.90 0.23 -10.57
C GLU A 119 13.10 0.40 -11.52
N ILE A 120 14.30 0.02 -11.06
CA ILE A 120 15.56 0.12 -11.83
C ILE A 120 15.46 -0.65 -13.15
N SER A 121 14.81 -1.82 -13.17
CA SER A 121 14.63 -2.62 -14.39
C SER A 121 13.78 -1.90 -15.44
N LEU A 122 12.75 -1.17 -15.02
CA LEU A 122 11.93 -0.36 -15.92
C LEU A 122 12.72 0.84 -16.43
N GLN A 123 13.44 1.55 -15.55
CA GLN A 123 14.31 2.68 -15.90
C GLN A 123 15.44 2.28 -16.86
N CYS A 124 16.01 1.08 -16.69
CA CYS A 124 17.04 0.55 -17.57
C CYS A 124 16.58 0.48 -19.03
N LYS A 125 15.30 0.20 -19.31
CA LYS A 125 14.79 0.12 -20.68
C LYS A 125 14.73 1.49 -21.39
N LEU A 126 14.74 2.61 -20.66
CA LEU A 126 14.92 3.95 -21.25
C LEU A 126 16.35 4.23 -21.72
N LEU A 127 17.33 3.61 -21.05
CA LEU A 127 18.77 3.89 -21.25
C LEU A 127 19.48 2.78 -22.06
N ALA A 128 18.90 1.59 -22.12
CA ALA A 128 19.43 0.45 -22.85
C ALA A 128 19.37 0.70 -24.37
N PRO A 129 20.42 0.34 -25.13
CA PRO A 129 20.35 0.33 -26.59
C PRO A 129 19.20 -0.56 -27.08
N SER A 130 18.59 -0.18 -28.20
CA SER A 130 17.56 -0.98 -28.88
C SER A 130 17.99 -2.45 -29.01
N ASN A 131 17.04 -3.37 -28.78
CA ASN A 131 17.26 -4.82 -28.76
C ASN A 131 18.18 -5.37 -27.65
N THR A 132 18.60 -4.56 -26.66
CA THR A 132 19.25 -5.09 -25.44
C THR A 132 18.18 -5.45 -24.40
N SER A 133 18.24 -6.66 -23.83
CA SER A 133 17.37 -7.03 -22.70
C SER A 133 17.81 -6.37 -21.40
N ILE A 134 16.89 -6.27 -20.43
CA ILE A 134 17.19 -5.69 -19.11
C ILE A 134 18.28 -6.50 -18.40
N VAL A 135 18.28 -7.83 -18.56
CA VAL A 135 19.30 -8.73 -17.99
C VAL A 135 20.69 -8.45 -18.58
N GLU A 136 20.80 -8.30 -19.91
CA GLU A 136 22.08 -8.00 -20.57
C GLU A 136 22.60 -6.59 -20.29
N PHE A 137 21.69 -5.63 -20.05
CA PHE A 137 22.06 -4.28 -19.68
C PHE A 137 22.60 -4.22 -18.24
N LEU A 138 21.88 -4.78 -17.28
CA LEU A 138 22.30 -4.82 -15.87
C LEU A 138 23.54 -5.69 -15.62
N ALA A 139 23.80 -6.69 -16.47
CA ALA A 139 25.05 -7.45 -16.45
C ALA A 139 26.31 -6.60 -16.72
N LYS A 140 26.16 -5.37 -17.25
CA LYS A 140 27.27 -4.43 -17.52
C LYS A 140 27.57 -3.49 -16.35
N CYS A 141 26.82 -3.56 -15.25
CA CYS A 141 27.13 -2.79 -14.04
C CYS A 141 28.48 -3.23 -13.43
N PRO A 142 29.23 -2.33 -12.73
CA PRO A 142 30.51 -2.68 -12.12
C PRO A 142 30.44 -3.85 -11.12
N GLU A 143 29.33 -3.93 -10.38
CA GLU A 143 28.94 -5.09 -9.57
C GLU A 143 27.51 -5.48 -9.99
N PRO A 144 27.34 -6.46 -10.90
CA PRO A 144 26.04 -6.75 -11.49
C PRO A 144 25.10 -7.47 -10.50
N PRO A 145 23.78 -7.20 -10.55
CA PRO A 145 22.80 -7.90 -9.74
C PRO A 145 22.71 -9.39 -10.08
N PRO A 146 22.22 -10.24 -9.15
CA PRO A 146 21.89 -11.62 -9.47
C PRO A 146 20.91 -11.72 -10.65
N VAL A 147 21.21 -12.60 -11.61
CA VAL A 147 20.37 -12.84 -12.79
C VAL A 147 18.97 -13.32 -12.40
N SER A 148 18.85 -14.09 -11.31
CA SER A 148 17.57 -14.51 -10.73
C SER A 148 16.72 -13.32 -10.26
N SER A 149 17.30 -12.39 -9.48
CA SER A 149 16.62 -11.16 -9.02
C SER A 149 16.20 -10.27 -10.19
N THR A 150 17.04 -10.18 -11.22
CA THR A 150 16.75 -9.39 -12.42
C THR A 150 15.60 -10.01 -13.24
N ARG A 151 15.62 -11.33 -13.46
CA ARG A 151 14.51 -12.05 -14.11
C ARG A 151 13.21 -11.96 -13.33
N PHE A 152 13.27 -11.98 -11.99
CA PHE A 152 12.10 -11.75 -11.14
C PHE A 152 11.51 -10.35 -11.32
N ALA A 153 12.35 -9.31 -11.37
CA ALA A 153 11.89 -7.94 -11.63
C ALA A 153 11.26 -7.79 -13.02
N VAL A 154 11.87 -8.36 -14.06
CA VAL A 154 11.30 -8.40 -15.42
C VAL A 154 9.95 -9.15 -15.43
N HIS A 155 9.82 -10.27 -14.73
CA HIS A 155 8.55 -10.98 -14.60
C HIS A 155 7.47 -10.10 -13.93
N ALA A 156 7.79 -9.45 -12.81
CA ALA A 156 6.85 -8.57 -12.11
C ALA A 156 6.39 -7.40 -12.99
N LEU A 157 7.29 -6.80 -13.79
CA LEU A 157 6.93 -5.74 -14.74
C LEU A 157 6.03 -6.24 -15.88
N ARG A 158 6.25 -7.47 -16.37
CA ARG A 158 5.36 -8.11 -17.37
C ARG A 158 3.99 -8.44 -16.77
N GLU A 159 3.95 -8.96 -15.54
CA GLU A 159 2.73 -9.29 -14.79
C GLU A 159 1.89 -8.04 -14.45
N MET A 160 2.54 -6.89 -14.23
CA MET A 160 1.86 -5.60 -14.11
C MET A 160 1.41 -4.99 -15.45
N GLU A 161 1.80 -5.58 -16.59
CA GLU A 161 1.63 -5.09 -17.97
C GLU A 161 2.40 -3.78 -18.27
N ALA A 162 3.49 -3.50 -17.54
CA ALA A 162 4.40 -2.37 -17.78
C ALA A 162 5.44 -2.65 -18.88
N LEU A 163 5.76 -3.92 -19.12
CA LEU A 163 6.61 -4.37 -20.23
C LEU A 163 5.85 -5.35 -21.14
N ASN A 164 6.13 -5.27 -22.44
CA ASN A 164 5.64 -6.24 -23.42
C ASN A 164 6.26 -7.63 -23.14
N PRO A 165 5.46 -8.71 -23.02
CA PRO A 165 5.95 -10.04 -22.72
C PRO A 165 6.96 -10.63 -23.72
N SER A 166 6.94 -10.21 -24.99
CA SER A 166 7.75 -10.83 -26.06
C SER A 166 9.12 -10.19 -26.26
N ASN A 167 9.24 -8.87 -26.08
CA ASN A 167 10.45 -8.10 -26.45
C ASN A 167 10.94 -7.11 -25.38
N GLU A 168 10.31 -7.10 -24.19
CA GLU A 168 10.64 -6.19 -23.08
C GLU A 168 10.53 -4.70 -23.44
N ASP A 169 9.76 -4.33 -24.46
CA ASP A 169 9.50 -2.92 -24.74
C ASP A 169 8.51 -2.32 -23.72
N VAL A 170 8.74 -1.07 -23.38
CA VAL A 170 7.90 -0.31 -22.44
C VAL A 170 6.51 -0.15 -23.04
N THR A 171 5.47 -0.55 -22.29
CA THR A 171 4.08 -0.35 -22.72
C THR A 171 3.63 1.09 -22.46
N GLU A 172 2.46 1.49 -22.97
CA GLU A 172 1.84 2.77 -22.60
C GLU A 172 1.75 2.94 -21.08
N LEU A 173 1.34 1.87 -20.36
CA LEU A 173 1.35 1.85 -18.90
C LEU A 173 2.76 2.08 -18.36
N GLY A 174 3.74 1.29 -18.81
CA GLY A 174 5.15 1.43 -18.38
C GLY A 174 5.72 2.83 -18.59
N SER A 175 5.32 3.52 -19.67
CA SER A 175 5.74 4.90 -19.94
C SER A 175 5.19 5.87 -18.89
N HIS A 176 3.89 5.78 -18.55
CA HIS A 176 3.29 6.61 -17.50
C HIS A 176 3.82 6.26 -16.10
N LEU A 177 4.31 5.04 -15.88
CA LEU A 177 4.97 4.66 -14.61
C LEU A 177 6.38 5.24 -14.48
N LEU A 178 7.10 5.42 -15.59
CA LEU A 178 8.43 6.06 -15.61
C LEU A 178 8.39 7.56 -15.34
N ASP A 179 7.28 8.23 -15.68
CA ASP A 179 7.04 9.64 -15.38
C ASP A 179 6.79 9.92 -13.89
N LEU A 180 6.58 8.89 -13.05
CA LEU A 180 6.18 9.02 -11.65
C LEU A 180 7.33 8.64 -10.70
N PRO A 181 7.76 9.51 -9.76
CA PRO A 181 8.86 9.25 -8.83
C PRO A 181 8.44 8.37 -7.63
N ILE A 182 7.86 7.20 -7.91
CA ILE A 182 7.37 6.19 -6.94
C ILE A 182 7.46 4.79 -7.56
N ASP A 183 7.34 3.75 -6.72
CA ASP A 183 7.30 2.37 -7.21
C ASP A 183 6.25 2.14 -8.31
N PRO A 184 6.55 1.38 -9.38
CA PRO A 184 5.62 1.17 -10.51
C PRO A 184 4.23 0.64 -10.11
N HIS A 185 4.14 -0.17 -9.05
CA HIS A 185 2.87 -0.71 -8.56
C HIS A 185 1.97 0.38 -7.93
N LEU A 186 2.58 1.36 -7.25
CA LEU A 186 1.90 2.55 -6.71
C LEU A 186 1.50 3.53 -7.81
N GLY A 187 2.34 3.68 -8.85
CA GLY A 187 1.97 4.46 -10.04
C GLY A 187 0.73 3.87 -10.73
N LYS A 188 0.66 2.53 -10.87
CA LYS A 188 -0.51 1.84 -11.44
C LYS A 188 -1.78 2.09 -10.61
N MET A 189 -1.64 2.09 -9.28
CA MET A 189 -2.69 2.45 -8.32
C MET A 189 -3.27 3.86 -8.57
N LEU A 190 -2.42 4.88 -8.76
CA LEU A 190 -2.84 6.25 -9.06
C LEU A 190 -3.60 6.34 -10.39
N LEU A 191 -3.11 5.68 -11.45
CA LEU A 191 -3.73 5.70 -12.77
C LEU A 191 -5.11 5.03 -12.76
N TYR A 192 -5.28 3.99 -11.94
CA TYR A 192 -6.59 3.40 -11.66
C TYR A 192 -7.50 4.35 -10.86
N ALA A 193 -6.99 5.05 -9.85
CA ALA A 193 -7.77 6.01 -9.07
C ALA A 193 -8.33 7.16 -9.93
N ILE A 194 -7.55 7.64 -10.91
CA ILE A 194 -7.99 8.63 -11.91
C ILE A 194 -9.13 8.07 -12.76
N THR A 195 -9.03 6.81 -13.17
CA THR A 195 -10.05 6.12 -13.99
C THR A 195 -11.35 5.87 -13.21
N LEU A 196 -11.23 5.54 -11.93
CA LEU A 196 -12.34 5.31 -11.00
C LEU A 196 -12.88 6.59 -10.35
N LYS A 197 -12.29 7.75 -10.63
CA LYS A 197 -12.62 9.06 -10.03
C LYS A 197 -12.57 9.06 -8.48
N CYS A 198 -11.56 8.41 -7.91
CA CYS A 198 -11.30 8.34 -6.46
C CYS A 198 -9.88 8.86 -6.09
N LEU A 199 -9.39 9.89 -6.79
CA LEU A 199 -7.97 10.28 -6.80
C LEU A 199 -7.39 10.69 -5.43
N ASP A 200 -8.05 11.57 -4.68
CA ASP A 200 -7.46 12.17 -3.46
C ASP A 200 -7.12 11.18 -2.35
N PRO A 201 -8.02 10.25 -1.93
CA PRO A 201 -7.66 9.25 -0.92
C PRO A 201 -6.55 8.32 -1.40
N VAL A 202 -6.58 7.86 -2.66
CA VAL A 202 -5.54 6.97 -3.20
C VAL A 202 -4.20 7.70 -3.32
N LEU A 203 -4.20 8.98 -3.73
CA LEU A 203 -2.99 9.80 -3.81
C LEU A 203 -2.37 10.01 -2.42
N THR A 204 -3.17 10.26 -1.38
CA THR A 204 -2.67 10.30 0.00
C THR A 204 -2.13 8.94 0.44
N LEU A 205 -2.87 7.85 0.18
CA LEU A 205 -2.47 6.49 0.54
C LEU A 205 -1.14 6.09 -0.10
N VAL A 206 -0.96 6.35 -1.40
CA VAL A 206 0.29 6.14 -2.13
C VAL A 206 1.45 6.85 -1.43
N CYS A 207 1.31 8.14 -1.09
CA CYS A 207 2.35 8.86 -0.35
C CYS A 207 2.61 8.27 1.06
N CYS A 208 1.57 7.79 1.74
CA CYS A 208 1.67 7.13 3.06
C CYS A 208 2.22 5.69 3.01
N VAL A 209 2.34 5.06 1.84
CA VAL A 209 2.98 3.72 1.69
C VAL A 209 4.37 3.80 1.06
N SER A 210 4.65 4.82 0.22
CA SER A 210 6.01 5.10 -0.28
C SER A 210 6.99 5.55 0.82
N LEU A 211 6.51 5.90 2.01
CA LEU A 211 7.30 6.43 3.12
C LEU A 211 7.16 5.54 4.37
N PRO A 212 8.17 5.50 5.26
CA PRO A 212 8.10 4.77 6.52
C PRO A 212 6.88 5.18 7.36
N GLU A 213 6.25 4.24 8.07
CA GLU A 213 5.07 4.56 8.87
C GLU A 213 5.30 5.75 9.82
N PRO A 214 4.36 6.71 9.89
CA PRO A 214 4.55 7.98 10.60
C PRO A 214 4.60 7.84 12.13
N PHE A 215 4.28 6.66 12.65
CA PHE A 215 4.44 6.34 14.07
C PHE A 215 5.92 6.37 14.47
N SER A 216 6.20 7.20 15.47
CA SER A 216 7.54 7.42 16.03
C SER A 216 7.98 6.20 16.83
N LEU A 217 9.26 5.84 16.70
CA LEU A 217 9.85 4.85 17.60
C LEU A 217 10.09 5.50 18.97
N VAL A 218 9.48 5.00 20.03
CA VAL A 218 9.71 5.47 21.41
C VAL A 218 10.41 4.37 22.21
N LEU A 219 11.43 4.75 22.96
CA LEU A 219 12.36 3.82 23.62
C LEU A 219 11.71 2.99 24.76
N ASN A 220 10.58 3.45 25.31
CA ASN A 220 9.78 2.71 26.29
C ASN A 220 8.77 1.78 25.58
N THR A 221 9.29 0.67 25.03
CA THR A 221 8.55 -0.23 24.10
C THR A 221 7.20 -0.70 24.63
N ASN A 222 7.13 -1.27 25.83
CA ASN A 222 5.95 -2.05 26.24
C ASN A 222 4.67 -1.22 26.44
N ILE A 223 4.79 -0.01 27.00
CA ILE A 223 3.63 0.88 27.24
C ILE A 223 3.25 1.58 25.93
N VAL A 224 4.24 2.02 25.14
CA VAL A 224 3.97 2.73 23.89
C VAL A 224 3.43 1.80 22.82
N ASP A 225 3.87 0.54 22.75
CA ASP A 225 3.30 -0.47 21.85
C ASP A 225 1.80 -0.69 22.14
N GLN A 226 1.39 -0.67 23.40
CA GLN A 226 -0.04 -0.75 23.76
C GLN A 226 -0.79 0.53 23.37
N LYS A 227 -0.21 1.72 23.61
CA LYS A 227 -0.79 3.01 23.19
C LYS A 227 -0.96 3.08 21.66
N VAL A 228 0.06 2.69 20.89
CA VAL A 228 0.02 2.66 19.41
C VAL A 228 -1.00 1.64 18.90
N LYS A 229 -1.11 0.46 19.50
CA LYS A 229 -2.17 -0.51 19.15
C LYS A 229 -3.57 0.04 19.41
N LYS A 230 -3.78 0.74 20.52
CA LYS A 230 -5.05 1.42 20.83
C LYS A 230 -5.38 2.48 19.77
N ILE A 231 -4.44 3.37 19.47
CA ILE A 231 -4.56 4.40 18.43
C ILE A 231 -4.89 3.78 17.06
N ARG A 232 -4.17 2.73 16.64
CA ARG A 232 -4.46 2.00 15.38
C ARG A 232 -5.86 1.41 15.37
N SER A 233 -6.31 0.83 16.48
CA SER A 233 -7.67 0.30 16.62
C SER A 233 -8.75 1.38 16.55
N GLU A 234 -8.46 2.58 17.08
CA GLU A 234 -9.37 3.74 17.04
C GLU A 234 -9.53 4.23 15.59
N TYR A 235 -8.45 4.59 14.90
CA TYR A 235 -8.53 5.10 13.52
C TYR A 235 -9.04 4.07 12.50
N ALA A 236 -8.97 2.77 12.80
CA ALA A 236 -9.53 1.73 11.94
C ALA A 236 -11.07 1.69 11.95
N GLU A 237 -11.73 2.13 13.03
CA GLU A 237 -13.20 2.11 13.23
C GLU A 237 -13.90 0.84 12.68
N GLY A 238 -13.36 -0.35 12.96
CA GLY A 238 -13.96 -1.62 12.52
C GLY A 238 -13.83 -1.95 11.03
N THR A 239 -13.14 -1.14 10.22
CA THR A 239 -12.82 -1.49 8.80
C THR A 239 -11.79 -2.61 8.67
N PHE A 240 -11.04 -2.90 9.75
CA PHE A 240 -9.91 -3.82 9.81
C PHE A 240 -8.83 -3.57 8.73
N SER A 241 -8.70 -2.33 8.25
CA SER A 241 -7.77 -1.92 7.20
C SER A 241 -6.61 -1.11 7.75
N ASP A 242 -5.38 -1.56 7.53
CA ASP A 242 -4.19 -0.77 7.86
C ASP A 242 -4.02 0.44 6.94
N HIS A 243 -4.48 0.35 5.68
CA HIS A 243 -4.54 1.49 4.76
C HIS A 243 -5.49 2.58 5.29
N MET A 244 -6.68 2.22 5.79
CA MET A 244 -7.62 3.16 6.40
C MET A 244 -7.00 3.95 7.55
N ILE A 245 -6.25 3.28 8.43
CA ILE A 245 -5.50 3.93 9.51
C ILE A 245 -4.56 5.00 8.94
N ARG A 246 -3.74 4.66 7.93
CA ARG A 246 -2.79 5.60 7.32
C ARG A 246 -3.46 6.82 6.68
N LEU A 247 -4.62 6.62 6.02
CA LEU A 247 -5.39 7.71 5.43
C LEU A 247 -5.96 8.66 6.51
N ARG A 248 -6.67 8.09 7.49
CA ARG A 248 -7.37 8.88 8.51
C ARG A 248 -6.44 9.60 9.47
N ILE A 249 -5.33 8.98 9.82
CA ILE A 249 -4.31 9.64 10.65
C ILE A 249 -3.71 10.85 9.91
N PHE A 250 -3.51 10.76 8.59
CA PHE A 250 -3.05 11.91 7.81
C PHE A 250 -4.12 13.02 7.76
N GLN A 251 -5.39 12.66 7.51
CA GLN A 251 -6.51 13.63 7.52
C GLN A 251 -6.68 14.32 8.88
N ALA A 252 -6.57 13.58 9.99
CA ALA A 252 -6.68 14.11 11.34
C ALA A 252 -5.47 15.01 11.71
N TRP A 253 -4.24 14.61 11.35
CA TRP A 253 -3.05 15.46 11.49
C TRP A 253 -3.22 16.78 10.71
N GLN A 254 -3.72 16.69 9.48
CA GLN A 254 -3.94 17.86 8.64
C GLN A 254 -4.98 18.82 9.25
N LYS A 255 -6.10 18.29 9.73
CA LYS A 255 -7.11 19.09 10.43
C LYS A 255 -6.52 19.77 11.68
N ALA A 256 -5.77 19.03 12.50
CA ALA A 256 -5.09 19.61 13.66
C ALA A 256 -4.07 20.69 13.26
N THR A 257 -3.42 20.55 12.10
CA THR A 257 -2.49 21.56 11.55
C THR A 257 -3.22 22.83 11.09
N GLU A 258 -4.40 22.70 10.47
CA GLU A 258 -5.27 23.83 10.13
C GLU A 258 -5.80 24.56 11.38
N GLU A 259 -6.07 23.83 12.46
CA GLU A 259 -6.51 24.36 13.76
C GLU A 259 -5.35 24.92 14.62
N GLY A 260 -4.10 24.79 14.19
CA GLY A 260 -2.91 25.25 14.92
C GLY A 260 -2.40 24.30 16.02
N ASN A 261 -3.02 23.14 16.17
CA ASN A 261 -2.76 22.14 17.22
C ASN A 261 -1.87 20.98 16.75
N GLU A 262 -1.08 21.16 15.67
CA GLU A 262 -0.21 20.12 15.09
C GLU A 262 0.69 19.45 16.15
N GLU A 263 1.36 20.27 16.97
CA GLU A 263 2.37 19.79 17.92
C GLU A 263 1.77 18.97 19.06
N GLU A 264 0.54 19.29 19.47
CA GLU A 264 -0.24 18.52 20.45
C GLU A 264 -0.70 17.20 19.83
N PHE A 265 -1.33 17.25 18.65
CA PHE A 265 -1.79 16.05 17.93
C PHE A 265 -0.65 15.05 17.70
N CYS A 266 0.53 15.52 17.29
CA CYS A 266 1.72 14.68 17.10
C CYS A 266 2.19 14.01 18.40
N LYS A 267 2.17 14.71 19.54
CA LYS A 267 2.53 14.15 20.86
C LYS A 267 1.50 13.13 21.34
N GLU A 268 0.21 13.44 21.21
CA GLU A 268 -0.87 12.54 21.61
C GLU A 268 -0.86 11.23 20.83
N ASN A 269 -0.74 11.32 19.50
CA ASN A 269 -0.81 10.16 18.60
C ASN A 269 0.56 9.47 18.39
N ASN A 270 1.65 9.99 18.95
CA ASN A 270 3.05 9.57 18.77
C ASN A 270 3.52 9.62 17.29
N ILE A 271 3.19 10.69 16.57
CA ILE A 271 3.41 10.84 15.12
C ILE A 271 4.54 11.83 14.82
N SER A 272 5.33 11.51 13.79
CA SER A 272 6.33 12.42 13.24
C SER A 272 5.72 13.47 12.31
N SER A 273 5.64 14.72 12.77
CA SER A 273 5.32 15.89 11.93
C SER A 273 6.23 15.98 10.69
N SER A 274 7.53 15.65 10.82
CA SER A 274 8.48 15.64 9.70
C SER A 274 8.08 14.63 8.61
N VAL A 275 7.62 13.43 8.98
CA VAL A 275 7.11 12.44 8.01
C VAL A 275 5.82 12.93 7.35
N MET A 276 4.89 13.53 8.11
CA MET A 276 3.64 14.05 7.55
C MET A 276 3.84 15.24 6.59
N ASN A 277 4.78 16.13 6.91
CA ASN A 277 5.21 17.20 6.00
C ASN A 277 5.88 16.62 4.73
N THR A 278 6.66 15.54 4.86
CA THR A 278 7.25 14.83 3.70
C THR A 278 6.18 14.18 2.83
N ILE A 279 5.16 13.55 3.42
CA ILE A 279 3.98 13.00 2.71
C ILE A 279 3.26 14.13 1.94
N THR A 280 3.09 15.30 2.54
CA THR A 280 2.46 16.47 1.91
C THR A 280 3.29 17.01 0.73
N GLY A 281 4.62 17.03 0.85
CA GLY A 281 5.54 17.36 -0.24
C GLY A 281 5.44 16.38 -1.41
N LEU A 282 5.53 15.08 -1.15
CA LEU A 282 5.41 14.02 -2.16
C LEU A 282 4.04 14.05 -2.86
N ARG A 283 2.95 14.26 -2.12
CA ARG A 283 1.59 14.42 -2.66
C ARG A 283 1.51 15.60 -3.64
N SER A 284 2.18 16.72 -3.30
CA SER A 284 2.22 17.92 -4.14
C SER A 284 3.04 17.69 -5.42
N GLN A 285 4.17 16.99 -5.32
CA GLN A 285 4.98 16.58 -6.46
C GLN A 285 4.21 15.65 -7.40
N LEU A 286 3.65 14.54 -6.89
CA LEU A 286 2.89 13.58 -7.69
C LEU A 286 1.69 14.22 -8.39
N LEU A 287 0.95 15.12 -7.72
CA LEU A 287 -0.12 15.88 -8.38
C LEU A 287 0.42 16.80 -9.50
N GLY A 288 1.64 17.31 -9.37
CA GLY A 288 2.37 18.02 -10.42
C GLY A 288 2.67 17.13 -11.62
N HIS A 289 3.23 15.94 -11.41
CA HIS A 289 3.49 14.96 -12.48
C HIS A 289 2.19 14.56 -13.21
N LEU A 290 1.12 14.23 -12.47
CA LEU A 290 -0.19 13.89 -13.06
C LEU A 290 -0.82 15.04 -13.87
N ARG A 291 -0.50 16.30 -13.56
CA ARG A 291 -0.88 17.46 -14.38
C ARG A 291 -0.01 17.60 -15.62
N ALA A 292 1.30 17.37 -15.52
CA ALA A 292 2.24 17.43 -16.63
C ALA A 292 1.92 16.38 -17.71
N SER A 293 1.72 15.12 -17.31
CA SER A 293 1.30 14.02 -18.22
C SER A 293 -0.16 14.17 -18.70
N GLY A 294 -0.91 15.14 -18.15
CA GLY A 294 -2.23 15.55 -18.64
C GLY A 294 -3.42 14.73 -18.11
N PHE A 295 -3.19 13.82 -17.14
CA PHE A 295 -4.25 13.08 -16.47
C PHE A 295 -5.14 13.96 -15.57
N VAL A 296 -4.57 15.02 -14.98
CA VAL A 296 -5.31 15.99 -14.14
C VAL A 296 -5.28 17.35 -14.82
N ARG A 297 -6.46 17.92 -15.11
CA ARG A 297 -6.59 19.24 -15.72
C ARG A 297 -6.74 20.34 -14.64
N PRO A 298 -6.42 21.61 -14.96
CA PRO A 298 -6.61 22.71 -14.01
C PRO A 298 -8.09 23.14 -13.87
N ARG A 299 -8.92 22.97 -14.92
CA ARG A 299 -10.33 23.36 -14.97
C ARG A 299 -11.12 22.45 -15.92
N GLY A 300 -12.44 22.36 -15.72
CA GLY A 300 -13.37 21.64 -16.59
C GLY A 300 -13.40 20.13 -16.35
N THR A 301 -13.94 19.37 -17.30
CA THR A 301 -14.00 17.90 -17.21
C THR A 301 -12.59 17.29 -17.16
N GLY A 302 -12.33 16.47 -16.13
CA GLY A 302 -11.00 15.93 -15.81
C GLY A 302 -10.17 16.83 -14.88
N ASP A 303 -10.77 17.85 -14.26
CA ASP A 303 -10.18 18.57 -13.14
C ASP A 303 -10.16 17.75 -11.84
N ILE A 304 -9.55 18.31 -10.80
CA ILE A 304 -9.46 17.65 -9.49
C ILE A 304 -10.83 17.36 -8.86
N LYS A 305 -11.87 18.19 -9.10
CA LYS A 305 -13.21 17.92 -8.55
C LYS A 305 -13.85 16.71 -9.24
N SER A 306 -13.84 16.67 -10.57
CA SER A 306 -14.43 15.57 -11.35
C SER A 306 -13.69 14.24 -11.22
N LEU A 307 -12.38 14.26 -10.92
CA LEU A 307 -11.58 13.06 -10.61
C LEU A 307 -11.72 12.57 -9.16
N ASN A 308 -12.59 13.20 -8.37
CA ASN A 308 -12.90 12.82 -6.98
C ASN A 308 -14.39 12.49 -6.75
N GLN A 309 -15.17 12.31 -7.82
CA GLN A 309 -16.62 12.04 -7.77
C GLN A 309 -17.01 10.84 -6.89
N TYR A 310 -16.12 9.85 -6.73
CA TYR A 310 -16.34 8.64 -5.95
C TYR A 310 -15.29 8.45 -4.84
N SER A 311 -14.58 9.50 -4.44
CA SER A 311 -13.54 9.44 -3.41
C SER A 311 -14.08 9.08 -2.03
N ASP A 312 -15.32 9.44 -1.73
CA ASP A 312 -15.98 9.03 -0.48
C ASP A 312 -16.32 7.54 -0.45
N ASN A 313 -16.19 6.79 -1.55
CA ASN A 313 -16.59 5.39 -1.64
C ASN A 313 -15.43 4.43 -1.33
N TRP A 314 -15.42 3.81 -0.14
CA TRP A 314 -14.31 2.96 0.28
C TRP A 314 -14.14 1.71 -0.59
N ALA A 315 -15.23 1.16 -1.13
CA ALA A 315 -15.17 -0.01 -2.00
C ALA A 315 -14.44 0.30 -3.32
N VAL A 316 -14.64 1.51 -3.85
CA VAL A 316 -13.97 2.01 -5.07
C VAL A 316 -12.49 2.29 -4.80
N VAL A 317 -12.16 2.90 -3.65
CA VAL A 317 -10.76 3.10 -3.24
C VAL A 317 -10.05 1.76 -3.09
N LYS A 318 -10.65 0.76 -2.45
CA LYS A 318 -10.09 -0.61 -2.37
C LYS A 318 -9.88 -1.25 -3.75
N GLY A 319 -10.74 -0.95 -4.74
CA GLY A 319 -10.53 -1.35 -6.13
C GLY A 319 -9.25 -0.75 -6.75
N ALA A 320 -9.03 0.55 -6.57
CA ALA A 320 -7.79 1.20 -7.00
C ALA A 320 -6.54 0.63 -6.30
N LEU A 321 -6.62 0.44 -4.97
CA LEU A 321 -5.55 -0.18 -4.17
C LEU A 321 -5.20 -1.57 -4.70
N LEU A 322 -6.20 -2.42 -4.95
CA LEU A 322 -5.96 -3.77 -5.45
C LEU A 322 -5.36 -3.79 -6.87
N ALA A 323 -5.78 -2.88 -7.75
CA ALA A 323 -5.23 -2.80 -9.10
C ALA A 323 -3.73 -2.44 -9.12
N GLY A 324 -3.25 -1.73 -8.09
CA GLY A 324 -1.82 -1.52 -7.83
C GLY A 324 -1.16 -2.71 -7.15
N TYR A 325 -1.77 -3.26 -6.09
CA TYR A 325 -1.17 -4.31 -5.28
C TYR A 325 -1.18 -5.72 -5.88
N TYR A 326 -2.05 -6.04 -6.84
CA TYR A 326 -2.06 -7.34 -7.50
C TYR A 326 -0.66 -7.67 -8.08
N PRO A 327 -0.06 -8.85 -7.75
CA PRO A 327 -0.67 -10.08 -7.23
C PRO A 327 -0.66 -10.28 -5.69
N ASN A 328 -0.41 -9.25 -4.87
CA ASN A 328 -0.35 -9.33 -3.41
C ASN A 328 -1.73 -9.53 -2.77
N LEU A 329 -2.25 -10.74 -2.93
CA LEU A 329 -3.53 -11.22 -2.44
C LEU A 329 -3.37 -12.46 -1.58
N ALA A 330 -4.19 -12.54 -0.54
CA ALA A 330 -4.30 -13.70 0.33
C ALA A 330 -5.77 -14.16 0.43
N ARG A 331 -6.01 -15.46 0.30
CA ARG A 331 -7.33 -16.10 0.42
C ARG A 331 -7.37 -17.02 1.63
N TYR A 332 -8.39 -16.89 2.46
CA TYR A 332 -8.62 -17.76 3.61
C TYR A 332 -9.35 -19.03 3.17
N ASP A 333 -8.72 -20.17 3.39
CA ASP A 333 -9.27 -21.48 3.07
C ASP A 333 -10.09 -21.98 4.28
N LYS A 334 -11.41 -21.81 4.24
CA LYS A 334 -12.31 -22.23 5.34
C LYS A 334 -12.25 -23.72 5.65
N LYS A 335 -11.87 -24.58 4.69
CA LYS A 335 -11.72 -26.04 4.91
C LYS A 335 -10.39 -26.36 5.60
N ALA A 336 -9.30 -25.78 5.13
CA ALA A 336 -7.97 -25.99 5.69
C ALA A 336 -7.63 -25.05 6.88
N LEU A 337 -8.54 -24.14 7.25
CA LEU A 337 -8.44 -23.16 8.33
C LEU A 337 -7.13 -22.35 8.31
N ARG A 338 -6.65 -22.00 7.10
CA ARG A 338 -5.39 -21.29 6.87
C ARG A 338 -5.52 -20.23 5.78
N LEU A 339 -4.75 -19.16 5.93
CA LEU A 339 -4.56 -18.14 4.91
C LEU A 339 -3.46 -18.62 3.93
N LYS A 340 -3.67 -18.42 2.62
CA LYS A 340 -2.72 -18.78 1.55
C LYS A 340 -2.63 -17.67 0.51
N THR A 341 -1.50 -17.57 -0.19
CA THR A 341 -1.32 -16.66 -1.34
C THR A 341 -1.09 -17.48 -2.62
N ALA A 342 -0.88 -16.82 -3.77
CA ALA A 342 -0.50 -17.49 -5.01
C ALA A 342 0.80 -18.33 -4.87
N LYS A 343 1.76 -17.83 -4.09
CA LYS A 343 3.10 -18.43 -3.93
C LYS A 343 3.20 -19.30 -2.66
N GLU A 344 2.54 -18.90 -1.57
CA GLU A 344 2.70 -19.52 -0.26
C GLU A 344 1.47 -20.32 0.19
N LYS A 345 1.66 -21.61 0.48
CA LYS A 345 0.58 -22.54 0.89
C LYS A 345 0.03 -22.25 2.29
N LYS A 346 0.77 -21.51 3.13
CA LYS A 346 0.35 -21.06 4.47
C LYS A 346 1.07 -19.75 4.80
N VAL A 347 0.29 -18.72 5.14
CA VAL A 347 0.79 -17.46 5.70
C VAL A 347 0.02 -17.12 6.99
N ASN A 348 0.60 -16.28 7.84
CA ASN A 348 -0.09 -15.67 8.99
C ASN A 348 -0.25 -14.16 8.78
N ILE A 349 -1.08 -13.49 9.59
CA ILE A 349 -1.16 -12.02 9.64
C ILE A 349 -0.11 -11.49 10.64
N HIS A 350 0.64 -10.45 10.27
CA HIS A 350 1.67 -9.87 11.13
C HIS A 350 1.05 -9.13 12.35
N PRO A 351 1.62 -9.20 13.57
CA PRO A 351 1.05 -8.58 14.79
C PRO A 351 0.90 -7.05 14.77
N SER A 352 1.53 -6.34 13.83
CA SER A 352 1.34 -4.89 13.64
C SER A 352 0.03 -4.54 12.93
N CYS A 353 -0.56 -5.49 12.20
CA CYS A 353 -1.77 -5.29 11.43
C CYS A 353 -2.99 -5.23 12.36
N VAL A 354 -3.88 -4.25 12.17
CA VAL A 354 -5.04 -4.05 13.07
C VAL A 354 -5.98 -5.25 13.13
N LEU A 355 -6.10 -6.01 12.03
CA LEU A 355 -6.88 -7.24 11.95
C LEU A 355 -6.37 -8.34 12.91
N SER A 356 -5.09 -8.32 13.30
CA SER A 356 -4.55 -9.24 14.33
C SER A 356 -4.81 -8.75 15.76
N GLN A 357 -5.03 -7.44 15.94
CA GLN A 357 -5.14 -6.76 17.23
C GLN A 357 -6.58 -6.77 17.78
N SER A 358 -7.58 -6.94 16.92
CA SER A 358 -8.99 -7.12 17.31
C SER A 358 -9.26 -8.46 18.02
N VAL A 359 -8.31 -9.41 17.95
CA VAL A 359 -8.43 -10.75 18.55
C VAL A 359 -7.92 -10.74 20.00
N LYS A 360 -8.69 -11.35 20.92
CA LYS A 360 -8.38 -11.36 22.36
C LYS A 360 -7.04 -12.04 22.68
N LEU A 361 -6.26 -11.40 23.55
CA LEU A 361 -4.90 -11.74 24.02
C LEU A 361 -4.70 -13.13 24.68
N LYS A 362 -5.66 -14.05 24.63
CA LYS A 362 -5.56 -15.40 25.22
C LYS A 362 -5.05 -16.48 24.25
N LEU A 363 -4.87 -16.16 22.97
CA LEU A 363 -4.33 -17.08 21.97
C LEU A 363 -2.80 -17.02 21.96
N SER A 364 -2.14 -18.17 21.93
CA SER A 364 -0.68 -18.26 22.08
C SER A 364 0.08 -18.37 20.76
N THR A 365 -0.59 -18.73 19.65
CA THR A 365 0.06 -18.92 18.34
C THR A 365 -0.45 -17.95 17.27
N SER A 366 0.45 -17.48 16.39
CA SER A 366 0.11 -16.56 15.28
C SER A 366 -0.91 -17.17 14.29
N SER A 367 -0.95 -18.50 14.18
CA SER A 367 -1.95 -19.19 13.36
C SER A 367 -3.34 -19.24 14.00
N GLU A 368 -3.46 -19.34 15.33
CA GLU A 368 -4.74 -19.16 16.03
C GLU A 368 -5.27 -17.73 15.88
N ILE A 369 -4.40 -16.73 16.04
CA ILE A 369 -4.75 -15.31 15.85
C ILE A 369 -5.26 -15.10 14.42
N THR A 370 -4.54 -15.60 13.42
CA THR A 370 -4.94 -15.52 12.00
C THR A 370 -6.28 -16.22 11.76
N LYS A 371 -6.49 -17.42 12.32
CA LYS A 371 -7.76 -18.15 12.22
C LYS A 371 -8.91 -17.34 12.82
N SER A 372 -8.76 -16.85 14.05
CA SER A 372 -9.80 -16.09 14.74
C SER A 372 -10.12 -14.76 14.04
N ALA A 373 -9.11 -14.08 13.50
CA ALA A 373 -9.26 -12.83 12.76
C ALA A 373 -10.03 -13.05 11.44
N MET A 374 -9.69 -14.08 10.67
CA MET A 374 -10.45 -14.40 9.45
C MET A 374 -11.85 -14.94 9.77
N SER A 375 -12.06 -15.58 10.93
CA SER A 375 -13.39 -15.99 11.38
C SER A 375 -14.30 -14.83 11.79
N SER A 376 -13.76 -13.63 12.09
CA SER A 376 -14.58 -12.44 12.35
C SER A 376 -14.96 -11.64 11.09
N LEU A 377 -14.41 -12.00 9.93
CA LEU A 377 -14.69 -11.34 8.65
C LEU A 377 -15.69 -12.15 7.82
N SER A 378 -16.61 -11.47 7.14
CA SER A 378 -17.50 -12.12 6.16
C SER A 378 -16.82 -12.41 4.82
N THR A 379 -15.70 -11.74 4.51
CA THR A 379 -14.89 -12.01 3.31
C THR A 379 -13.76 -13.00 3.56
N GLU A 380 -13.42 -13.78 2.53
CA GLU A 380 -12.27 -14.68 2.49
C GLU A 380 -10.99 -14.01 1.97
N TRP A 381 -11.07 -12.77 1.46
CA TRP A 381 -9.97 -12.14 0.72
C TRP A 381 -9.39 -10.94 1.44
N LEU A 382 -8.04 -10.92 1.50
CA LEU A 382 -7.25 -9.78 1.92
C LEU A 382 -6.31 -9.37 0.78
N MET A 383 -6.13 -8.06 0.58
CA MET A 383 -4.92 -7.53 -0.05
C MET A 383 -3.89 -7.15 1.01
N PHE A 384 -2.61 -7.15 0.64
CA PHE A 384 -1.50 -6.78 1.52
C PHE A 384 -0.41 -6.00 0.76
N ASP A 385 0.36 -5.20 1.50
CA ASP A 385 1.45 -4.37 0.99
C ASP A 385 2.73 -5.21 0.81
N ASP A 386 3.18 -5.84 1.90
CA ASP A 386 4.47 -6.55 2.01
C ASP A 386 4.32 -7.90 2.75
N MET A 387 5.31 -8.79 2.59
CA MET A 387 5.37 -10.09 3.26
C MET A 387 6.73 -10.33 3.93
N ASP A 388 6.68 -10.59 5.23
CA ASP A 388 7.83 -10.88 6.05
C ASP A 388 8.17 -12.38 6.04
N HIS A 389 9.39 -12.71 5.63
CA HIS A 389 9.93 -14.08 5.58
C HIS A 389 10.92 -14.39 6.74
N LEU A 390 10.98 -13.56 7.79
CA LEU A 390 11.84 -13.78 8.97
C LEU A 390 11.38 -14.94 9.86
N CYS A 391 10.09 -15.21 9.90
CA CYS A 391 9.50 -16.33 10.63
C CYS A 391 9.38 -17.58 9.76
N HIS A 392 9.34 -18.76 10.40
CA HIS A 392 9.14 -20.05 9.70
C HIS A 392 7.86 -20.06 8.84
N VAL A 393 6.82 -19.34 9.24
CA VAL A 393 5.62 -19.11 8.41
C VAL A 393 5.64 -17.63 8.01
N PRO A 394 5.63 -17.31 6.70
CA PRO A 394 5.63 -15.91 6.26
C PRO A 394 4.43 -15.13 6.79
N MET A 395 4.62 -13.84 7.05
CA MET A 395 3.61 -12.97 7.65
C MET A 395 3.28 -11.78 6.75
N VAL A 396 2.00 -11.61 6.39
CA VAL A 396 1.55 -10.46 5.60
C VAL A 396 1.43 -9.19 6.45
N LYS A 397 1.96 -8.08 5.95
CA LYS A 397 2.00 -6.74 6.57
C LYS A 397 1.06 -5.77 5.81
N CYS A 398 0.49 -4.80 6.54
CA CYS A 398 -0.46 -3.79 6.07
C CYS A 398 -1.63 -4.40 5.24
N VAL A 399 -2.59 -5.02 5.94
CA VAL A 399 -3.67 -5.78 5.29
C VAL A 399 -4.93 -4.95 5.10
N THR A 400 -5.80 -5.36 4.17
CA THR A 400 -7.17 -4.81 4.05
C THR A 400 -8.15 -5.85 3.53
N PRO A 401 -9.31 -6.04 4.18
CA PRO A 401 -10.37 -6.93 3.69
C PRO A 401 -11.08 -6.33 2.47
N ILE A 402 -11.21 -7.15 1.43
CA ILE A 402 -11.79 -6.78 0.15
C ILE A 402 -12.96 -7.72 -0.20
N SER A 403 -13.98 -7.20 -0.87
CA SER A 403 -15.03 -8.03 -1.45
C SER A 403 -14.48 -8.84 -2.63
N PRO A 404 -14.96 -10.06 -2.86
CA PRO A 404 -14.44 -10.89 -3.93
C PRO A 404 -14.82 -10.33 -5.33
N ILE A 405 -15.83 -9.47 -5.50
CA ILE A 405 -16.03 -8.67 -6.74
C ILE A 405 -14.95 -7.62 -6.97
N THR A 406 -14.34 -7.09 -5.90
CA THR A 406 -13.13 -6.27 -6.03
C THR A 406 -12.01 -7.09 -6.67
N VAL A 407 -11.84 -8.35 -6.23
CA VAL A 407 -10.87 -9.28 -6.85
C VAL A 407 -11.24 -9.55 -8.31
N LEU A 408 -12.50 -9.90 -8.61
CA LEU A 408 -12.96 -10.21 -9.96
C LEU A 408 -12.75 -9.04 -10.94
N LEU A 409 -12.94 -7.79 -10.51
CA LEU A 409 -12.80 -6.61 -11.38
C LEU A 409 -11.36 -6.09 -11.53
N PHE A 410 -10.48 -6.27 -10.52
CA PHE A 410 -9.16 -5.60 -10.47
C PHE A 410 -7.93 -6.52 -10.38
N ALA A 411 -8.08 -7.80 -10.05
CA ALA A 411 -6.96 -8.76 -10.02
C ALA A 411 -6.72 -9.39 -11.41
N GLY A 412 -5.51 -9.84 -11.74
CA GLY A 412 -5.21 -10.49 -13.03
C GLY A 412 -5.04 -9.52 -14.21
N PRO A 413 -4.79 -10.03 -15.43
CA PRO A 413 -4.44 -9.21 -16.60
C PRO A 413 -5.61 -8.34 -17.07
N ASN A 414 -5.31 -7.17 -17.66
CA ASN A 414 -6.36 -6.25 -18.13
C ASN A 414 -7.21 -6.86 -19.25
N ARG A 415 -6.62 -7.72 -20.08
CA ARG A 415 -7.28 -8.41 -21.18
C ARG A 415 -7.55 -9.87 -20.81
N LEU A 416 -8.83 -10.21 -20.61
CA LEU A 416 -9.31 -11.59 -20.50
C LEU A 416 -10.21 -11.92 -21.70
N SER A 417 -10.05 -13.11 -22.27
CA SER A 417 -10.88 -13.62 -23.36
C SER A 417 -12.08 -14.42 -22.82
N SER A 418 -13.04 -14.75 -23.67
CA SER A 418 -14.15 -15.63 -23.27
C SER A 418 -13.71 -17.07 -22.97
N GLU A 419 -12.50 -17.45 -23.38
CA GLU A 419 -11.89 -18.77 -23.10
C GLU A 419 -11.55 -18.95 -21.61
N ASN A 420 -11.53 -17.86 -20.84
CA ASN A 420 -11.42 -17.87 -19.38
C ASN A 420 -12.70 -18.39 -18.69
N ILE A 421 -13.80 -18.61 -19.43
CA ILE A 421 -15.03 -19.24 -18.94
C ILE A 421 -15.01 -20.73 -19.29
N SER A 422 -15.24 -21.58 -18.29
CA SER A 422 -15.53 -23.01 -18.49
C SER A 422 -16.85 -23.37 -17.82
N ASP A 423 -17.79 -23.94 -18.57
CA ASP A 423 -19.05 -24.45 -18.03
C ASP A 423 -18.83 -25.79 -17.32
N SER A 424 -19.40 -25.93 -16.11
CA SER A 424 -19.29 -27.15 -15.31
C SER A 424 -20.36 -28.16 -15.71
N ASN A 425 -20.20 -28.77 -16.89
CA ASN A 425 -20.99 -29.94 -17.29
C ASN A 425 -20.63 -31.14 -16.38
N MET A 426 -21.33 -31.27 -15.25
CA MET A 426 -21.45 -32.55 -14.58
C MET A 426 -22.29 -33.47 -15.49
N PHE A 427 -21.61 -34.35 -16.23
CA PHE A 427 -22.25 -35.50 -16.84
C PHE A 427 -22.83 -36.38 -15.71
N LEU A 428 -24.11 -36.23 -15.45
CA LEU A 428 -24.88 -37.21 -14.67
C LEU A 428 -25.23 -38.36 -15.61
N ASP A 429 -24.58 -39.49 -15.37
CA ASP A 429 -24.87 -40.74 -16.06
C ASP A 429 -26.28 -41.19 -15.65
N TYR A 430 -27.19 -41.31 -16.62
CA TYR A 430 -28.62 -41.47 -16.37
C TYR A 430 -28.90 -42.91 -15.90
N SER A 431 -29.19 -43.10 -14.61
CA SER A 431 -29.85 -44.33 -14.15
C SER A 431 -30.70 -44.13 -12.89
N SER A 432 -31.88 -44.77 -12.95
CA SER A 432 -32.87 -44.99 -11.89
C SER A 432 -33.84 -43.85 -11.55
N ASP A 433 -35.12 -44.19 -11.69
CA ASP A 433 -36.30 -43.39 -11.34
C ASP A 433 -36.48 -43.20 -9.83
N SER A 434 -37.06 -42.08 -9.41
CA SER A 434 -37.94 -41.95 -8.24
C SER A 434 -38.65 -40.60 -8.21
N ASP A 435 -39.97 -40.62 -8.32
CA ASP A 435 -40.82 -39.43 -8.11
C ASP A 435 -40.79 -39.00 -6.64
N SER A 436 -40.47 -37.73 -6.39
CA SER A 436 -40.81 -37.06 -5.13
C SER A 436 -40.96 -35.56 -5.34
N GLU A 437 -42.17 -35.04 -5.12
CA GLU A 437 -42.45 -33.61 -5.09
C GLU A 437 -42.03 -33.04 -3.73
N ASP A 438 -40.91 -32.30 -3.68
CA ASP A 438 -40.69 -31.35 -2.58
C ASP A 438 -39.79 -30.18 -3.02
N GLY A 439 -40.34 -28.97 -3.01
CA GLY A 439 -39.77 -27.82 -3.72
C GLY A 439 -38.82 -26.95 -2.90
N SER A 440 -37.53 -27.30 -2.81
CA SER A 440 -36.45 -26.32 -2.53
C SER A 440 -35.02 -26.74 -2.92
N HIS A 441 -34.84 -27.60 -3.92
CA HIS A 441 -33.50 -27.95 -4.43
C HIS A 441 -33.09 -27.09 -5.63
N LEU A 442 -32.09 -26.23 -5.43
CA LEU A 442 -31.44 -25.46 -6.51
C LEU A 442 -30.60 -26.40 -7.40
N ASP A 443 -30.96 -26.49 -8.67
CA ASP A 443 -30.29 -27.32 -9.67
C ASP A 443 -28.80 -26.96 -9.87
N PRO A 444 -27.87 -27.94 -9.80
CA PRO A 444 -26.44 -27.71 -10.08
C PRO A 444 -26.08 -27.44 -11.55
N SER A 445 -27.03 -27.59 -12.47
CA SER A 445 -26.83 -27.77 -13.92
C SER A 445 -26.40 -26.54 -14.72
N TYR A 446 -26.36 -25.34 -14.11
CA TYR A 446 -26.02 -24.08 -14.79
C TYR A 446 -24.88 -23.28 -14.09
N SER A 447 -23.94 -23.99 -13.46
CA SER A 447 -22.74 -23.35 -12.88
C SER A 447 -21.60 -23.23 -13.90
N SER A 448 -21.12 -22.00 -14.09
CA SER A 448 -19.92 -21.70 -14.88
C SER A 448 -18.78 -21.28 -13.97
N ILE A 449 -17.56 -21.32 -14.48
CA ILE A 449 -16.33 -20.96 -13.77
C ILE A 449 -15.58 -19.90 -14.57
N LEU A 450 -15.25 -18.78 -13.95
CA LEU A 450 -14.36 -17.74 -14.50
C LEU A 450 -12.99 -17.82 -13.83
N LYS A 451 -11.93 -18.07 -14.59
CA LYS A 451 -10.53 -18.06 -14.11
C LYS A 451 -9.83 -16.76 -14.54
N LEU A 452 -9.28 -15.99 -13.60
CA LEU A 452 -8.46 -14.81 -13.96
C LEU A 452 -6.98 -15.18 -14.15
N ASP A 453 -6.51 -16.15 -13.35
CA ASP A 453 -5.15 -16.69 -13.31
C ASP A 453 -5.20 -18.16 -12.81
N ASP A 454 -4.04 -18.76 -12.52
CA ASP A 454 -3.91 -20.15 -12.08
C ASP A 454 -4.51 -20.46 -10.69
N TRP A 455 -4.79 -19.44 -9.84
CA TRP A 455 -5.17 -19.65 -8.44
C TRP A 455 -6.46 -18.92 -8.01
N THR A 456 -6.94 -17.97 -8.81
CA THR A 456 -8.19 -17.23 -8.65
C THR A 456 -9.24 -17.70 -9.66
N ALA A 457 -10.29 -18.35 -9.15
CA ALA A 457 -11.40 -18.86 -9.92
C ALA A 457 -12.72 -18.60 -9.19
N PHE A 458 -13.70 -18.08 -9.93
CA PHE A 458 -15.02 -17.69 -9.41
C PHE A 458 -16.09 -18.61 -9.99
N HIS A 459 -16.96 -19.12 -9.12
CA HIS A 459 -17.98 -20.12 -9.46
C HIS A 459 -19.36 -19.52 -9.18
N SER A 460 -20.17 -19.37 -10.22
CA SER A 460 -21.50 -18.76 -10.13
C SER A 460 -22.36 -19.17 -11.34
N HIS A 461 -23.57 -18.62 -11.44
CA HIS A 461 -24.48 -18.84 -12.56
C HIS A 461 -23.90 -18.24 -13.86
N GLY A 462 -23.98 -18.96 -14.98
CA GLY A 462 -23.33 -18.57 -16.24
C GLY A 462 -23.64 -17.14 -16.73
N PRO A 463 -24.92 -16.71 -16.81
CA PRO A 463 -25.28 -15.32 -17.11
C PRO A 463 -24.60 -14.29 -16.20
N LEU A 464 -24.42 -14.59 -14.92
CA LEU A 464 -23.87 -13.67 -13.92
C LEU A 464 -22.36 -13.51 -14.07
N ILE A 465 -21.65 -14.60 -14.38
CA ILE A 465 -20.24 -14.58 -14.80
C ILE A 465 -20.06 -13.78 -16.09
N ASN A 466 -20.95 -13.96 -17.07
CA ASN A 466 -20.93 -13.18 -18.31
C ASN A 466 -21.13 -11.68 -18.05
N LEU A 467 -22.08 -11.29 -17.18
CA LEU A 467 -22.29 -9.88 -16.79
C LEU A 467 -21.03 -9.30 -16.11
N ALA A 468 -20.39 -10.07 -15.22
CA ALA A 468 -19.20 -9.64 -14.48
C ALA A 468 -17.95 -9.53 -15.40
N LEU A 469 -17.75 -10.48 -16.33
CA LEU A 469 -16.68 -10.41 -17.33
C LEU A 469 -16.88 -9.21 -18.28
N ASN A 470 -18.11 -8.97 -18.75
CA ASN A 470 -18.42 -7.80 -19.57
C ASN A 470 -18.13 -6.48 -18.84
N LEU A 471 -18.49 -6.39 -17.55
CA LEU A 471 -18.20 -5.20 -16.74
C LEU A 471 -16.68 -4.97 -16.60
N ARG A 472 -15.92 -6.04 -16.31
CA ARG A 472 -14.45 -6.02 -16.26
C ARG A 472 -13.84 -5.57 -17.59
N GLN A 473 -14.23 -6.21 -18.71
CA GLN A 473 -13.70 -5.87 -20.04
C GLN A 473 -13.97 -4.40 -20.41
N LYS A 474 -15.16 -3.87 -20.10
CA LYS A 474 -15.46 -2.45 -20.30
C LYS A 474 -14.61 -1.54 -19.41
N LEU A 475 -14.41 -1.90 -18.14
CA LEU A 475 -13.53 -1.17 -17.22
C LEU A 475 -12.07 -1.14 -17.70
N SER A 476 -11.51 -2.29 -18.10
CA SER A 476 -10.18 -2.40 -18.71
C SER A 476 -10.06 -1.56 -19.99
N ALA A 477 -11.10 -1.57 -20.84
CA ALA A 477 -11.12 -0.78 -22.06
C ALA A 477 -11.21 0.74 -21.80
N ILE A 478 -11.80 1.18 -20.69
CA ILE A 478 -11.74 2.58 -20.24
C ILE A 478 -10.32 2.90 -19.75
N PHE A 479 -9.74 2.07 -18.88
CA PHE A 479 -8.38 2.25 -18.35
C PHE A 479 -7.34 2.35 -19.47
N LEU A 480 -7.31 1.39 -20.41
CA LEU A 480 -6.37 1.39 -21.53
C LEU A 480 -6.54 2.61 -22.46
N ARG A 481 -7.78 3.04 -22.74
CA ARG A 481 -8.03 4.28 -23.50
C ARG A 481 -7.60 5.53 -22.73
N ARG A 482 -7.72 5.53 -21.40
CA ARG A 482 -7.29 6.64 -20.53
C ARG A 482 -5.76 6.78 -20.52
N LEU A 483 -5.02 5.66 -20.54
CA LEU A 483 -3.57 5.64 -20.72
C LEU A 483 -3.16 6.17 -22.10
N GLN A 484 -3.76 5.67 -23.18
CA GLN A 484 -3.42 6.08 -24.55
C GLN A 484 -3.77 7.54 -24.85
N TYR A 485 -4.79 8.10 -24.19
CA TYR A 485 -5.22 9.48 -24.38
C TYR A 485 -5.47 10.21 -23.04
N PRO A 486 -4.42 10.51 -22.24
CA PRO A 486 -4.57 11.12 -20.90
C PRO A 486 -5.30 12.46 -20.93
N LYS A 487 -5.14 13.20 -22.03
CA LYS A 487 -5.78 14.51 -22.25
C LYS A 487 -7.23 14.41 -22.73
N LYS A 488 -7.73 13.25 -23.18
CA LYS A 488 -9.09 13.08 -23.71
C LYS A 488 -10.10 12.84 -22.59
N THR A 489 -11.23 13.55 -22.62
CA THR A 489 -12.32 13.39 -21.67
C THR A 489 -13.02 12.04 -21.87
N MET A 490 -13.47 11.42 -20.78
CA MET A 490 -14.36 10.26 -20.84
C MET A 490 -15.68 10.60 -21.55
N SER A 491 -16.27 9.61 -22.20
CA SER A 491 -17.61 9.71 -22.79
C SER A 491 -18.70 9.39 -21.76
N GLN A 492 -19.95 9.75 -22.06
CA GLN A 492 -21.09 9.48 -21.18
C GLN A 492 -21.30 7.99 -20.91
N SER A 493 -20.98 7.11 -21.88
CA SER A 493 -21.04 5.66 -21.70
C SER A 493 -19.92 5.13 -20.79
N ASP A 494 -18.72 5.73 -20.85
CA ASP A 494 -17.62 5.40 -19.93
C ASP A 494 -18.01 5.80 -18.49
N ASP A 495 -18.55 7.00 -18.30
CA ASP A 495 -19.04 7.48 -17.00
C ASP A 495 -20.16 6.60 -16.43
N PHE A 496 -21.07 6.11 -17.29
CA PHE A 496 -22.11 5.16 -16.90
C PHE A 496 -21.53 3.83 -16.43
N VAL A 497 -20.53 3.28 -17.14
CA VAL A 497 -19.83 2.04 -16.73
C VAL A 497 -19.13 2.22 -15.39
N ILE A 498 -18.40 3.32 -15.16
CA ILE A 498 -17.76 3.58 -13.86
C ILE A 498 -18.82 3.69 -12.75
N LYS A 499 -19.94 4.37 -12.99
CA LYS A 499 -21.05 4.43 -12.03
C LYS A 499 -21.59 3.04 -11.66
N ILE A 500 -21.72 2.15 -12.65
CA ILE A 500 -22.14 0.76 -12.41
C ILE A 500 -21.11 0.00 -11.56
N CYS A 501 -19.81 0.12 -11.87
CA CYS A 501 -18.75 -0.48 -11.04
C CYS A 501 -18.85 -0.01 -9.58
N VAL A 502 -19.01 1.30 -9.35
CA VAL A 502 -19.18 1.91 -8.02
C VAL A 502 -20.41 1.32 -7.30
N GLU A 503 -21.57 1.27 -7.97
CA GLU A 503 -22.80 0.73 -7.38
C GLU A 503 -22.71 -0.78 -7.05
N VAL A 504 -21.96 -1.55 -7.84
CA VAL A 504 -21.75 -2.99 -7.61
C VAL A 504 -20.79 -3.22 -6.44
N LEU A 505 -19.64 -2.54 -6.44
CA LEU A 505 -18.62 -2.63 -5.39
C LEU A 505 -19.19 -2.24 -4.01
N ALA A 506 -19.84 -1.08 -3.93
CA ALA A 506 -20.41 -0.57 -2.68
C ALA A 506 -21.50 -1.49 -2.12
N ARG A 507 -22.28 -2.11 -3.02
CA ARG A 507 -23.37 -3.02 -2.64
C ARG A 507 -22.87 -4.36 -2.12
N GLU A 508 -21.80 -4.91 -2.71
CA GLU A 508 -21.22 -6.17 -2.21
C GLU A 508 -20.51 -5.97 -0.88
N ASP A 509 -19.77 -4.86 -0.72
CA ASP A 509 -19.18 -4.48 0.57
C ASP A 509 -20.24 -4.37 1.68
N ALA A 510 -21.40 -3.74 1.38
CA ALA A 510 -22.53 -3.67 2.31
C ALA A 510 -23.12 -5.04 2.66
N VAL A 511 -23.26 -5.95 1.67
CA VAL A 511 -23.73 -7.34 1.91
C VAL A 511 -22.74 -8.14 2.77
N LEU A 512 -21.45 -7.86 2.64
CA LEU A 512 -20.38 -8.47 3.45
C LEU A 512 -20.13 -7.73 4.78
N ASN A 513 -20.98 -6.78 5.16
CA ASN A 513 -20.84 -5.95 6.37
C ASN A 513 -19.44 -5.29 6.50
N LEU A 514 -18.79 -4.99 5.37
CA LEU A 514 -17.52 -4.27 5.37
C LEU A 514 -17.82 -2.80 5.65
N VAL A 515 -17.33 -2.30 6.78
CA VAL A 515 -17.61 -0.93 7.25
C VAL A 515 -17.23 0.09 6.19
N HIS A 516 -18.17 1.00 5.92
CA HIS A 516 -18.00 2.12 5.02
C HIS A 516 -17.80 3.41 5.85
N PRO A 517 -16.55 3.79 6.17
CA PRO A 517 -16.27 4.98 6.96
C PRO A 517 -16.71 6.27 6.24
N PRO A 518 -17.21 7.29 6.97
CA PRO A 518 -17.41 8.62 6.41
C PRO A 518 -16.08 9.33 6.14
N ASP A 519 -16.16 10.42 5.35
CA ASP A 519 -15.11 11.45 5.19
C ASP A 519 -13.78 11.00 4.55
N ILE A 520 -13.70 9.79 4.01
CA ILE A 520 -12.46 9.31 3.38
C ILE A 520 -12.08 10.08 2.11
N GLY A 521 -13.04 10.72 1.42
CA GLY A 521 -12.79 11.52 0.23
C GLY A 521 -12.42 12.97 0.53
N GLN A 522 -12.39 13.38 1.81
CA GLN A 522 -12.03 14.75 2.18
C GLN A 522 -10.66 15.14 1.62
N ARG A 523 -10.68 16.14 0.75
CA ARG A 523 -9.50 16.62 0.04
C ARG A 523 -8.52 17.34 0.99
N PRO A 524 -7.25 16.92 1.03
CA PRO A 524 -6.19 17.69 1.66
C PRO A 524 -6.11 19.13 1.13
N ARG A 525 -6.30 20.12 2.02
CA ARG A 525 -6.07 21.54 1.72
C ARG A 525 -4.56 21.83 1.65
N ALA A 526 -4.19 22.95 1.06
CA ALA A 526 -2.78 23.35 1.01
C ALA A 526 -2.36 23.88 2.38
N ILE A 527 -1.38 23.24 3.02
CA ILE A 527 -0.76 23.74 4.25
C ILE A 527 0.18 24.89 3.83
N ASP A 528 -0.04 26.09 4.37
CA ASP A 528 0.62 27.33 3.93
C ASP A 528 2.11 27.44 4.39
N ALA A 529 2.73 26.32 4.77
CA ALA A 529 4.13 26.20 5.18
C ALA A 529 5.12 26.66 4.10
N PHE A 530 4.76 26.55 2.82
CA PHE A 530 5.62 26.94 1.68
C PHE A 530 5.50 28.41 1.25
N ARG A 531 4.60 29.23 1.82
CA ARG A 531 4.52 30.67 1.51
C ARG A 531 5.62 31.51 2.15
N LYS A 532 6.24 31.04 3.25
CA LYS A 532 7.24 31.81 4.01
C LYS A 532 8.61 31.96 3.31
N SER A 533 8.85 31.26 2.19
CA SER A 533 10.09 31.40 1.41
C SER A 533 9.96 32.29 0.16
N PHE A 534 8.75 32.69 -0.25
CA PHE A 534 8.52 33.62 -1.37
C PHE A 534 7.33 34.56 -1.10
N ILE A 535 7.57 35.58 -0.26
CA ILE A 535 6.66 36.73 -0.15
C ILE A 535 6.97 37.69 -1.30
N GLY A 536 6.03 37.90 -2.22
CA GLY A 536 6.32 38.73 -3.40
C GLY A 536 5.23 38.95 -4.44
N CYS A 537 3.93 38.77 -4.15
CA CYS A 537 2.83 39.50 -4.81
C CYS A 537 1.47 39.21 -4.17
N ASN A 538 0.69 40.26 -3.96
CA ASN A 538 -0.71 40.17 -3.54
C ASN A 538 -1.61 39.83 -4.74
N ASN A 539 -2.68 39.08 -4.51
CA ASN A 539 -4.01 39.70 -4.45
C ASN A 539 -5.06 38.74 -3.89
N SER A 540 -6.12 39.35 -3.36
CA SER A 540 -7.31 38.72 -2.81
C SER A 540 -8.13 38.01 -3.89
N ASP A 541 -8.91 37.02 -3.49
CA ASP A 541 -10.36 37.21 -3.32
C ASP A 541 -10.95 35.96 -2.66
N VAL A 542 -11.61 36.16 -1.51
CA VAL A 542 -12.33 35.12 -0.77
C VAL A 542 -13.81 35.28 -1.10
N VAL A 543 -14.44 34.20 -1.53
CA VAL A 543 -15.91 34.11 -1.63
C VAL A 543 -16.34 32.92 -0.78
N GLU A 544 -17.08 33.23 0.29
CA GLU A 544 -17.77 32.26 1.11
C GLU A 544 -19.01 31.76 0.35
N GLU A 545 -19.25 30.44 0.35
CA GLU A 545 -20.55 29.88 -0.06
C GLU A 545 -21.16 29.10 1.11
N ASN A 546 -22.38 29.49 1.47
CA ASN A 546 -23.11 28.96 2.62
C ASN A 546 -23.61 27.53 2.38
N SER A 547 -23.62 26.75 3.46
CA SER A 547 -24.33 25.47 3.55
C SER A 547 -25.85 25.66 3.56
N SER A 548 -26.57 24.78 2.85
CA SER A 548 -27.99 24.54 3.08
C SER A 548 -28.26 23.04 3.06
N GLU A 549 -28.66 22.49 4.21
CA GLU A 549 -29.22 21.15 4.34
C GLU A 549 -30.62 21.11 3.71
N ASP A 550 -30.98 20.04 3.00
CA ASP A 550 -32.18 19.24 3.28
C ASP A 550 -32.45 18.17 2.21
N SER A 551 -32.64 16.93 2.65
CA SER A 551 -33.86 16.13 2.40
C SER A 551 -33.63 14.66 2.73
N GLN A 552 -34.22 14.21 3.84
CA GLN A 552 -34.36 12.79 4.16
C GLN A 552 -35.46 12.17 3.27
N ALA A 553 -35.26 10.95 2.78
CA ALA A 553 -36.33 10.11 2.25
C ALA A 553 -36.11 8.64 2.64
N THR A 554 -36.85 8.20 3.66
CA THR A 554 -36.88 6.82 4.14
C THR A 554 -37.60 5.88 3.16
N CYS A 555 -37.09 4.67 2.97
CA CYS A 555 -37.97 3.52 2.77
C CYS A 555 -37.26 2.22 3.18
N ALA A 556 -37.61 1.70 4.35
CA ALA A 556 -37.22 0.37 4.81
C ALA A 556 -38.39 -0.60 4.62
N GLN A 557 -38.11 -1.81 4.11
CA GLN A 557 -38.85 -3.03 4.44
C GLN A 557 -38.03 -4.26 4.04
N ALA A 558 -38.08 -5.30 4.86
CA ALA A 558 -37.11 -6.40 4.92
C ALA A 558 -37.62 -7.69 4.25
N ILE A 559 -36.68 -8.58 3.86
CA ILE A 559 -36.89 -10.02 3.64
C ILE A 559 -35.62 -10.78 4.06
N GLU A 560 -35.81 -11.96 4.66
CA GLU A 560 -34.79 -12.91 5.14
C GLU A 560 -34.82 -14.22 4.29
N ILE A 561 -33.92 -15.21 4.39
CA ILE A 561 -32.84 -15.48 5.37
C ILE A 561 -31.68 -16.31 4.73
N SER A 562 -30.52 -16.35 5.39
CA SER A 562 -29.45 -17.37 5.32
C SER A 562 -28.62 -17.65 4.05
N LEU A 563 -27.29 -17.64 4.27
CA LEU A 563 -26.26 -18.26 3.45
C LEU A 563 -26.33 -19.80 3.52
N TYR A 564 -26.08 -20.50 2.41
CA TYR A 564 -25.45 -21.83 2.44
C TYR A 564 -24.70 -22.15 1.12
N ARG A 565 -23.63 -22.95 1.25
CA ARG A 565 -22.70 -23.40 0.19
C ARG A 565 -21.75 -22.30 -0.33
N GLY A 566 -20.54 -22.70 -0.68
CA GLY A 566 -19.47 -21.81 -1.20
C GLY A 566 -19.68 -21.41 -2.66
N VAL A 567 -20.89 -20.97 -2.99
CA VAL A 567 -21.29 -20.47 -4.30
C VAL A 567 -21.41 -18.96 -4.19
N TRP A 568 -20.82 -18.22 -5.12
CA TRP A 568 -21.05 -16.79 -5.21
C TRP A 568 -22.47 -16.54 -5.71
N GLN A 569 -23.32 -15.98 -4.87
CA GLN A 569 -24.62 -15.44 -5.28
C GLN A 569 -24.65 -13.94 -5.05
N PHE A 570 -24.89 -13.18 -6.11
CA PHE A 570 -25.28 -11.79 -5.97
C PHE A 570 -26.72 -11.74 -5.43
N GLY A 571 -27.02 -10.82 -4.51
CA GLY A 571 -28.41 -10.60 -4.11
C GLY A 571 -29.27 -10.14 -5.30
N ASN A 572 -30.52 -10.61 -5.37
CA ASN A 572 -31.47 -10.39 -6.48
C ASN A 572 -31.54 -8.96 -7.07
N GLN A 573 -31.28 -7.92 -6.26
CA GLN A 573 -31.23 -6.53 -6.75
C GLN A 573 -29.90 -6.12 -7.40
N THR A 574 -28.75 -6.71 -7.00
CA THR A 574 -27.46 -6.46 -7.69
C THR A 574 -27.50 -7.05 -9.09
N GLU A 575 -28.06 -8.26 -9.23
CA GLU A 575 -28.29 -8.91 -10.52
C GLU A 575 -29.22 -8.08 -11.42
N LYS A 576 -30.35 -7.57 -10.89
CA LYS A 576 -31.23 -6.63 -11.61
C LYS A 576 -30.51 -5.36 -12.08
N LYS A 577 -29.54 -4.84 -11.30
CA LYS A 577 -28.72 -3.67 -11.70
C LYS A 577 -27.69 -4.03 -12.77
N LEU A 578 -27.02 -5.17 -12.68
CA LEU A 578 -26.11 -5.68 -13.72
C LEU A 578 -26.86 -5.93 -15.06
N LEU A 579 -28.07 -6.49 -14.99
CA LEU A 579 -28.98 -6.62 -16.14
C LEU A 579 -29.38 -5.26 -16.74
N LYS A 580 -29.67 -4.25 -15.91
CA LYS A 580 -29.98 -2.89 -16.38
C LYS A 580 -28.77 -2.22 -17.03
N ALA A 581 -27.60 -2.37 -16.42
CA ALA A 581 -26.32 -1.87 -16.92
C ALA A 581 -25.99 -2.41 -18.31
N VAL A 582 -26.18 -3.71 -18.53
CA VAL A 582 -25.93 -4.33 -19.84
C VAL A 582 -27.02 -3.97 -20.85
N LYS A 583 -28.31 -4.00 -20.47
CA LYS A 583 -29.42 -3.66 -21.40
C LYS A 583 -29.41 -2.21 -21.89
N GLN A 584 -28.93 -1.25 -21.11
CA GLN A 584 -28.94 0.17 -21.47
C GLN A 584 -27.61 0.66 -22.08
N GLY A 585 -26.57 -0.19 -22.13
CA GLY A 585 -25.24 0.11 -22.67
C GLY A 585 -24.94 -0.52 -24.03
N PHE A 586 -25.97 -0.90 -24.80
CA PHE A 586 -25.82 -1.42 -26.16
C PHE A 586 -25.85 -0.29 -27.19
N ASN A 587 -24.68 0.03 -27.73
CA ASN A 587 -24.58 0.38 -29.14
C ASN A 587 -23.21 -0.13 -29.64
N PRO A 588 -23.15 -1.19 -30.46
CA PRO A 588 -21.90 -1.76 -30.93
C PRO A 588 -21.31 -0.92 -32.07
N VAL A 589 -20.09 -0.42 -31.86
CA VAL A 589 -19.16 0.08 -32.89
C VAL A 589 -17.76 -0.38 -32.49
#